data_AF-A0AA38GVH5-F1
#
_entry.id   AF-A0AA38GVH5-F1
#
_cell.length_a   1.000
_cell.length_b   1.000
_cell.length_c   1.000
_cell.angle_alpha   90.00
_cell.angle_beta   90.00
_cell.angle_gamma   90.00
#
_symmetry.space_group_name_H-M   'P 1'
#
loop_
_entity.id
_entity.type
_entity.pdbx_description
1 polymer ?
#
loop_
_entity_poly.entity_id
_entity_poly.type
_entity_poly.pdbx_seq_one_letter_code
_entity_poly.pdbx_strand_id
1 'polypeptide(L)'
;GAHTFNQYGIPSIGNPIDVVMVITEHILATSIMIRWKLSNKSNSECSYYMWRKRFPVKAENRVEGREEVENWVKTLSFPREERVTTKTNKFSAGIYAFLPMEMVTGLPFIIQAYFLLVSSRKSIRWDDKWNKRILDCIPSDFCSVFLYLVKSVESAPLSSKSYYFDKYLPIYPPSYAQLAGVQD
;
A
#
# COMPACT_ATOMS: atom_id res chain seq x y z
N GLY A 1 33.45 13.85 3.82
CA GLY A 1 31.98 13.70 3.95
C GLY A 1 31.61 12.35 3.41
N ALA A 2 31.16 11.44 4.28
CA ALA A 2 30.82 10.08 3.88
C ALA A 2 29.33 10.01 3.50
N HIS A 3 29.05 9.70 2.24
CA HIS A 3 27.70 9.37 1.77
C HIS A 3 27.45 7.88 2.00
N THR A 4 26.43 7.54 2.77
CA THR A 4 25.94 6.16 2.92
C THR A 4 24.99 5.82 1.78
N PHE A 5 25.29 4.74 1.06
CA PHE A 5 24.48 4.17 0.00
C PHE A 5 23.68 2.98 0.55
N ASN A 6 22.43 2.79 0.12
CA ASN A 6 21.72 1.54 0.36
C ASN A 6 22.26 0.42 -0.56
N GLN A 7 21.84 -0.83 -0.34
CA GLN A 7 22.33 -2.01 -1.08
C GLN A 7 22.11 -1.98 -2.61
N TYR A 8 21.50 -0.92 -3.14
CA TYR A 8 21.26 -0.68 -4.56
C TYR A 8 21.89 0.63 -5.07
N GLY A 9 22.78 1.27 -4.30
CA GLY A 9 23.60 2.39 -4.78
C GLY A 9 22.87 3.72 -4.96
N ILE A 10 21.72 3.94 -4.30
CA ILE A 10 20.97 5.20 -4.44
C ILE A 10 21.34 6.19 -3.30
N PRO A 11 21.63 7.48 -3.59
CA PRO A 11 21.92 8.49 -2.57
C PRO A 11 20.69 8.80 -1.71
N SER A 12 20.83 8.75 -0.37
CA SER A 12 19.73 9.09 0.55
C SER A 12 19.59 10.61 0.69
N ILE A 13 18.47 11.17 0.23
CA ILE A 13 18.01 12.50 0.63
C ILE A 13 16.76 12.30 1.48
N GLY A 14 16.89 12.53 2.79
CA GLY A 14 15.82 12.32 3.77
C GLY A 14 15.91 10.94 4.43
N ASN A 15 15.80 10.91 5.77
CA ASN A 15 16.03 9.74 6.65
C ASN A 15 15.62 8.40 6.02
N PRO A 16 16.55 7.41 5.90
CA PRO A 16 16.25 6.15 5.25
C PRO A 16 15.29 5.36 6.13
N ILE A 17 14.05 5.25 5.66
CA ILE A 17 13.15 4.20 6.10
C ILE A 17 13.47 3.00 5.20
N ASP A 18 14.30 2.08 5.69
CA ASP A 18 14.52 0.81 5.01
C ASP A 18 13.26 -0.05 5.18
N VAL A 19 12.44 -0.10 4.13
CA VAL A 19 11.23 -0.94 4.07
C VAL A 19 11.65 -2.33 3.60
N VAL A 20 11.78 -3.27 4.54
CA VAL A 20 12.02 -4.66 4.18
C VAL A 20 10.69 -5.40 4.16
N MET A 21 10.20 -5.70 2.96
CA MET A 21 8.99 -6.50 2.75
C MET A 21 9.35 -7.98 2.68
N VAL A 22 8.96 -8.76 3.69
CA VAL A 22 9.17 -10.21 3.72
C VAL A 22 7.84 -10.90 3.42
N ILE A 23 7.66 -11.37 2.19
CA ILE A 23 6.43 -12.05 1.74
C ILE A 23 6.52 -13.53 2.13
N THR A 24 5.57 -14.05 2.90
CA THR A 24 5.47 -15.49 3.23
C THR A 24 4.11 -15.98 2.75
N GLU A 25 4.04 -16.78 1.68
CA GLU A 25 2.77 -17.10 0.99
C GLU A 25 1.89 -18.11 1.74
N HIS A 26 0.60 -17.78 1.94
CA HIS A 26 -0.50 -18.73 2.15
C HIS A 26 -1.81 -18.13 1.59
N ILE A 27 -2.65 -19.00 1.03
CA ILE A 27 -3.75 -18.73 0.09
C ILE A 27 -4.88 -17.84 0.69
N LEU A 28 -5.38 -16.92 -0.15
CA LEU A 28 -6.54 -16.01 -0.02
C LEU A 28 -6.49 -14.85 1.01
N ALA A 29 -5.65 -14.92 2.04
CA ALA A 29 -5.24 -13.75 2.84
C ALA A 29 -3.89 -14.06 3.47
N THR A 30 -2.84 -13.44 2.94
CA THR A 30 -1.49 -13.70 3.42
C THR A 30 -1.15 -12.67 4.49
N SER A 31 -0.88 -13.10 5.73
CA SER A 31 -0.31 -12.20 6.74
C SER A 31 1.17 -12.03 6.46
N ILE A 32 1.61 -10.79 6.22
CA ILE A 32 3.00 -10.47 5.89
C ILE A 32 3.52 -9.49 6.93
N MET A 33 4.68 -9.80 7.50
CA MET A 33 5.36 -8.92 8.44
C MET A 33 6.23 -7.94 7.67
N ILE A 34 5.95 -6.64 7.79
CA ILE A 34 6.83 -5.59 7.25
C ILE A 34 7.64 -5.04 8.41
N ARG A 35 8.96 -5.26 8.38
CA ARG A 35 9.87 -4.71 9.39
C ARG A 35 10.38 -3.37 8.93
N TRP A 36 10.35 -2.41 9.85
CA TRP A 36 10.89 -1.08 9.66
C TRP A 36 12.04 -0.92 10.64
N LYS A 37 13.19 -0.46 10.14
CA LYS A 37 14.31 -0.09 11.00
C LYS A 37 14.48 1.42 10.93
N LEU A 38 14.05 2.13 11.97
CA LEU A 38 14.39 3.54 12.11
C LEU A 38 15.87 3.61 12.52
N SER A 39 16.68 4.37 11.77
CA SER A 39 18.13 4.41 11.99
C SER A 39 18.46 4.64 13.47
N ASN A 40 18.99 3.59 14.09
CA ASN A 40 19.64 3.51 15.40
C ASN A 40 18.84 3.47 16.71
N LYS A 41 17.51 3.45 16.80
CA LYS A 41 16.87 3.37 18.15
C LYS A 41 15.64 2.48 18.37
N SER A 42 15.00 1.92 17.34
CA SER A 42 13.94 0.94 17.58
C SER A 42 13.71 0.00 16.39
N ASN A 43 13.69 -1.30 16.64
CA ASN A 43 13.05 -2.27 15.75
C ASN A 43 11.54 -2.17 15.99
N SER A 44 10.87 -1.24 15.31
CA SER A 44 9.41 -1.23 15.29
C SER A 44 8.92 -2.13 14.17
N GLU A 45 8.35 -3.27 14.52
CA GLU A 45 7.74 -4.19 13.57
C GLU A 45 6.25 -3.85 13.42
N CYS A 46 5.74 -3.86 12.19
CA CYS A 46 4.31 -3.72 11.93
C CYS A 46 3.91 -4.80 10.93
N SER A 47 3.02 -5.69 11.35
CA SER A 47 2.49 -6.74 10.50
C SER A 47 1.28 -6.23 9.72
N TYR A 48 1.05 -6.79 8.53
CA TYR A 48 0.00 -6.35 7.62
C TYR A 48 -0.86 -7.53 7.17
N TYR A 49 -2.17 -7.30 7.12
CA TYR A 49 -3.09 -8.12 6.33
C TYR A 49 -2.93 -7.75 4.87
N MET A 50 -2.49 -8.68 4.01
CA MET A 50 -2.34 -8.43 2.58
C MET A 50 -3.44 -9.12 1.78
N TRP A 51 -4.22 -8.33 1.05
CA TRP A 51 -5.22 -8.80 0.11
C TRP A 51 -4.72 -8.67 -1.31
N ARG A 52 -4.24 -9.78 -1.87
CA ARG A 52 -3.68 -9.84 -3.22
C ARG A 52 -4.71 -10.37 -4.19
N LYS A 53 -5.04 -9.58 -5.21
CA LYS A 53 -5.99 -9.93 -6.26
C LYS A 53 -5.32 -9.89 -7.63
N ARG A 54 -5.62 -10.89 -8.45
CA ARG A 54 -5.22 -10.96 -9.85
C ARG A 54 -6.44 -10.74 -10.74
N PHE A 55 -6.29 -9.97 -11.80
CA PHE A 55 -7.38 -9.71 -12.74
C PHE A 55 -6.83 -9.52 -14.16
N PRO A 56 -7.55 -10.01 -15.18
CA PRO A 56 -7.07 -9.97 -16.56
C PRO A 56 -6.99 -8.53 -17.08
N VAL A 57 -5.94 -8.25 -17.85
CA VAL A 57 -5.78 -6.97 -18.56
C VAL A 57 -6.68 -6.99 -19.78
N LYS A 58 -7.74 -6.17 -19.76
CA LYS A 58 -8.61 -6.02 -20.94
C LYS A 58 -7.89 -5.31 -22.08
N ALA A 59 -8.28 -5.61 -23.32
CA ALA A 59 -7.65 -5.09 -24.53
C ALA A 59 -7.57 -3.55 -24.55
N GLU A 60 -8.64 -2.87 -24.11
CA GLU A 60 -8.68 -1.39 -24.07
C GLU A 60 -7.62 -0.77 -23.14
N ASN A 61 -7.16 -1.52 -22.14
CA ASN A 61 -6.20 -1.05 -21.15
C ASN A 61 -4.75 -1.44 -21.46
N ARG A 62 -4.48 -2.13 -22.58
CA ARG A 62 -3.12 -2.44 -23.01
C ARG A 62 -2.37 -1.17 -23.40
N VAL A 63 -1.11 -1.09 -23.01
CA VAL A 63 -0.21 0.05 -23.23
C VAL A 63 1.11 -0.44 -23.81
N GLU A 64 1.81 0.44 -24.51
CA GLU A 64 3.11 0.14 -25.11
C GLU A 64 4.14 -0.28 -24.05
N GLY A 65 4.89 -1.34 -24.34
CA GLY A 65 5.94 -1.87 -23.46
C GLY A 65 5.41 -2.70 -22.28
N ARG A 66 4.16 -3.16 -22.34
CA ARG A 66 3.51 -4.06 -21.36
C ARG A 66 2.53 -5.05 -22.02
N GLU A 67 2.69 -5.31 -23.31
CA GLU A 67 1.79 -6.15 -24.10
C GLU A 67 1.78 -7.60 -23.64
N GLU A 68 2.87 -8.04 -23.02
CA GLU A 68 3.06 -9.38 -22.44
C GLU A 68 2.33 -9.55 -21.10
N VAL A 69 1.90 -8.46 -20.46
CA VAL A 69 1.23 -8.54 -19.16
C VAL A 69 -0.24 -8.93 -19.35
N GLU A 70 -0.53 -10.20 -19.16
CA GLU A 70 -1.90 -10.73 -19.28
C GLU A 70 -2.77 -10.42 -18.06
N ASN A 71 -2.14 -10.28 -16.89
CA ASN A 71 -2.84 -10.13 -15.62
C ASN A 71 -2.21 -9.03 -14.76
N TRP A 72 -3.05 -8.13 -14.26
CA TRP A 72 -2.67 -7.23 -13.18
C TRP A 72 -2.67 -7.96 -11.85
N VAL A 73 -1.73 -7.59 -11.00
CA VAL A 73 -1.71 -7.98 -9.59
C VAL A 73 -1.75 -6.71 -8.76
N LYS A 74 -2.74 -6.63 -7.88
CA LYS A 74 -2.86 -5.55 -6.89
C LYS A 74 -2.89 -6.17 -5.50
N THR A 75 -2.25 -5.49 -4.57
CA THR A 75 -2.28 -5.84 -3.15
C THR A 75 -2.69 -4.63 -2.33
N LEU A 76 -3.70 -4.80 -1.47
CA LEU A 76 -4.04 -3.84 -0.42
C LEU A 76 -3.50 -4.38 0.91
N SER A 77 -2.70 -3.58 1.62
CA SER A 77 -2.06 -4.01 2.86
C SER A 77 -2.51 -3.17 4.06
N PHE A 78 -3.20 -3.79 5.01
CA PHE A 78 -3.79 -3.15 6.19
C PHE A 78 -2.95 -3.45 7.44
N PRO A 79 -2.51 -2.44 8.22
CA PRO A 79 -1.64 -2.64 9.36
C PRO A 79 -2.37 -3.32 10.53
N ARG A 80 -1.84 -4.40 11.10
CA ARG A 80 -2.44 -5.15 12.22
C ARG A 80 -2.28 -4.42 13.54
N GLU A 81 -1.11 -3.86 13.79
CA GLU A 81 -0.80 -3.03 14.96
C GLU A 81 -0.90 -1.54 14.60
N GLU A 82 -0.90 -0.67 15.61
CA GLU A 82 -0.76 0.76 15.35
C GLU A 82 0.61 1.03 14.73
N ARG A 83 0.62 1.78 13.62
CA ARG A 83 1.90 2.14 13.00
C ARG A 83 2.64 3.06 13.96
N VAL A 84 3.93 2.81 14.17
CA VAL A 84 4.76 3.70 14.98
C VAL A 84 4.83 5.07 14.29
N THR A 85 4.01 6.00 14.75
CA THR A 85 4.06 7.40 14.35
C THR A 85 5.03 8.13 15.27
N THR A 86 6.09 8.71 14.73
CA THR A 86 6.81 9.74 15.48
C THR A 86 5.96 11.02 15.45
N LYS A 87 6.05 11.87 16.48
CA LYS A 87 5.28 13.12 16.60
C LYS A 87 5.37 14.05 15.37
N THR A 88 6.36 13.84 14.51
CA THR A 88 6.64 14.62 13.29
C THR A 88 6.33 13.90 11.98
N ASN A 89 6.04 12.59 12.00
CA ASN A 89 5.80 11.82 10.78
C ASN A 89 4.58 10.91 10.96
N LYS A 90 3.40 11.44 10.62
CA LYS A 90 2.20 10.62 10.40
C LYS A 90 2.53 9.68 9.25
N PHE A 91 2.68 8.40 9.52
CA PHE A 91 2.98 7.41 8.49
C PHE A 91 1.75 7.21 7.59
N SER A 92 1.61 8.10 6.60
CA SER A 92 0.62 8.03 5.53
C SER A 92 0.98 6.86 4.62
N ALA A 93 0.03 5.94 4.41
CA ALA A 93 0.32 4.78 3.57
C ALA A 93 0.70 5.21 2.16
N GLY A 94 1.71 4.56 1.58
CA GLY A 94 2.18 4.86 0.24
C GLY A 94 1.50 4.04 -0.86
N ILE A 95 1.69 4.50 -2.09
CA ILE A 95 1.57 3.62 -3.27
C ILE A 95 2.94 2.99 -3.52
N TYR A 96 2.96 1.72 -3.93
CA TYR A 96 4.17 1.00 -4.30
C TYR A 96 4.01 0.42 -5.71
N ALA A 97 5.01 0.68 -6.56
CA ALA A 97 5.11 0.12 -7.90
C ALA A 97 6.29 -0.86 -7.95
N PHE A 98 6.11 -2.04 -7.37
CA PHE A 98 7.13 -3.06 -7.07
C PHE A 98 8.23 -2.65 -6.09
N LEU A 99 8.72 -1.42 -6.20
CA LEU A 99 9.69 -0.82 -5.28
C LEU A 99 9.02 0.29 -4.46
N PRO A 100 9.54 0.57 -3.25
CA PRO A 100 9.21 1.77 -2.50
C PRO A 100 9.39 3.03 -3.35
N MET A 101 8.37 3.88 -3.33
CA MET A 101 8.39 5.23 -3.90
C MET A 101 8.02 6.25 -2.81
N GLU A 102 8.43 7.50 -2.98
CA GLU A 102 8.23 8.58 -2.00
C GLU A 102 6.76 9.01 -1.85
N MET A 103 5.85 8.46 -2.65
CA MET A 103 4.46 8.90 -2.73
C MET A 103 3.63 8.42 -1.54
N VAL A 104 2.98 9.38 -0.88
CA VAL A 104 2.10 9.18 0.29
C VAL A 104 0.65 9.51 -0.05
N THR A 105 -0.30 8.63 0.31
CA THR A 105 -1.70 8.75 -0.10
C THR A 105 -2.63 9.34 0.95
N GLY A 106 -2.22 9.33 2.22
CA GLY A 106 -3.12 9.63 3.34
C GLY A 106 -4.09 8.51 3.70
N LEU A 107 -4.13 7.41 2.95
CA LEU A 107 -4.98 6.26 3.26
C LEU A 107 -4.43 5.46 4.46
N PRO A 108 -5.30 4.74 5.20
CA PRO A 108 -4.88 3.90 6.33
C PRO A 108 -4.24 2.56 5.90
N PHE A 109 -4.20 2.25 4.61
CA PHE A 109 -3.65 1.01 4.05
C PHE A 109 -2.74 1.29 2.85
N ILE A 110 -1.77 0.40 2.63
CA ILE A 110 -0.82 0.51 1.51
C ILE A 110 -1.45 -0.06 0.25
N ILE A 111 -1.19 0.58 -0.90
CA ILE A 111 -1.58 0.08 -2.21
C ILE A 111 -0.32 -0.32 -2.97
N GLN A 112 -0.23 -1.58 -3.37
CA GLN A 112 0.83 -2.05 -4.26
C GLN A 112 0.22 -2.57 -5.56
N ALA A 113 0.68 -2.09 -6.70
CA ALA A 113 0.25 -2.58 -8.00
C ALA A 113 1.29 -2.28 -9.08
N TYR A 114 1.02 -2.71 -10.31
CA TYR A 114 1.90 -2.54 -11.46
C TYR A 114 1.80 -1.12 -12.04
N PHE A 115 1.92 -0.07 -11.22
CA PHE A 115 1.73 1.30 -11.71
C PHE A 115 2.83 1.72 -12.68
N LEU A 116 2.44 2.44 -13.73
CA LEU A 116 3.33 3.25 -14.55
C LEU A 116 3.77 4.48 -13.74
N LEU A 117 5.08 4.71 -13.69
CA LEU A 117 5.67 5.82 -12.95
C LEU A 117 6.00 6.99 -13.88
N VAL A 118 6.02 8.20 -13.34
CA VAL A 118 6.70 9.32 -14.00
C VAL A 118 8.22 9.09 -13.97
N SER A 119 8.98 9.72 -14.87
CA SER A 119 10.42 9.51 -14.99
C SER A 119 11.20 9.76 -13.69
N SER A 120 10.74 10.70 -12.86
CA SER A 120 11.35 10.99 -11.55
C SER A 120 11.13 9.90 -10.50
N ARG A 121 10.22 8.94 -10.76
CA ARG A 121 9.77 7.90 -9.81
C ARG A 121 9.19 8.43 -8.49
N LYS A 122 8.88 9.71 -8.41
CA LYS A 122 8.25 10.35 -7.23
C LYS A 122 6.73 10.21 -7.19
N SER A 123 6.09 9.86 -8.32
CA SER A 123 4.64 9.66 -8.42
C SER A 123 4.29 8.67 -9.53
N ILE A 124 3.04 8.23 -9.56
CA ILE A 124 2.49 7.45 -10.66
C ILE A 124 2.01 8.37 -11.78
N ARG A 125 1.87 7.85 -13.00
CA ARG A 125 1.22 8.58 -14.10
C ARG A 125 -0.30 8.57 -13.89
N TRP A 126 -0.84 9.62 -13.28
CA TRP A 126 -2.28 9.69 -12.94
C TRP A 126 -3.21 9.68 -14.16
N ASP A 127 -2.79 10.30 -15.25
CA ASP A 127 -3.62 10.45 -16.44
C ASP A 127 -3.56 9.22 -17.38
N ASP A 128 -2.81 8.18 -17.01
CA ASP A 128 -2.62 6.98 -17.82
C ASP A 128 -3.78 5.98 -17.65
N LYS A 129 -4.30 5.46 -18.77
CA LYS A 129 -5.41 4.50 -18.78
C LYS A 129 -5.14 3.22 -17.98
N TRP A 130 -3.89 2.73 -17.99
CA TRP A 130 -3.48 1.56 -17.23
C TRP A 130 -3.59 1.82 -15.72
N ASN A 131 -3.05 2.96 -15.27
CA ASN A 131 -3.11 3.34 -13.86
C ASN A 131 -4.53 3.64 -13.42
N LYS A 132 -5.30 4.42 -14.20
CA LYS A 132 -6.71 4.70 -13.93
C LYS A 132 -7.50 3.41 -13.70
N ARG A 133 -7.34 2.42 -14.58
CA ARG A 133 -8.06 1.16 -14.42
C ARG A 133 -7.69 0.38 -13.16
N ILE A 134 -6.42 0.43 -12.74
CA ILE A 134 -5.99 -0.15 -11.46
C ILE A 134 -6.64 0.59 -10.28
N LEU A 135 -6.67 1.93 -10.33
CA LEU A 135 -7.24 2.81 -9.31
C LEU A 135 -8.76 2.64 -9.17
N ASP A 136 -9.49 2.53 -10.29
CA ASP A 136 -10.96 2.36 -10.31
C ASP A 136 -11.42 1.12 -9.54
N CYS A 137 -10.58 0.08 -9.46
CA CYS A 137 -10.87 -1.14 -8.73
C CYS A 137 -10.57 -1.04 -7.22
N ILE A 138 -9.94 0.04 -6.74
CA ILE A 138 -9.51 0.17 -5.32
C ILE A 138 -10.71 0.26 -4.38
N PRO A 139 -11.73 1.13 -4.62
CA PRO A 139 -12.87 1.23 -3.70
C PRO A 139 -13.60 -0.09 -3.45
N SER A 140 -13.89 -0.84 -4.52
CA SER A 140 -14.57 -2.15 -4.42
C SER A 140 -13.73 -3.19 -3.69
N ASP A 141 -12.41 -3.20 -3.94
CA ASP A 141 -11.52 -4.14 -3.26
C ASP A 141 -11.34 -3.74 -1.79
N PHE A 142 -11.27 -2.45 -1.47
CA PHE A 142 -11.27 -1.96 -0.09
C PHE A 142 -12.51 -2.45 0.66
N CYS A 143 -13.72 -2.26 0.11
CA CYS A 143 -14.96 -2.72 0.73
C CYS A 143 -14.93 -4.24 0.99
N SER A 144 -14.44 -5.01 0.01
CA SER A 144 -14.32 -6.46 0.12
C SER A 144 -13.38 -6.88 1.26
N VAL A 145 -12.20 -6.24 1.34
CA VAL A 145 -11.22 -6.51 2.40
C VAL A 145 -11.73 -6.08 3.76
N PHE A 146 -12.28 -4.87 3.84
CA PHE A 146 -12.81 -4.32 5.08
C PHE A 146 -13.91 -5.23 5.64
N LEU A 147 -14.87 -5.64 4.80
CA LEU A 147 -15.93 -6.56 5.19
C LEU A 147 -15.37 -7.91 5.65
N TYR A 148 -14.36 -8.45 4.96
CA TYR A 148 -13.68 -9.68 5.37
C TYR A 148 -13.00 -9.52 6.73
N LEU A 149 -12.27 -8.43 6.95
CA LEU A 149 -11.59 -8.15 8.22
C LEU A 149 -12.59 -7.99 9.37
N VAL A 150 -13.72 -7.29 9.16
CA VAL A 150 -14.76 -7.14 10.20
C VAL A 150 -15.46 -8.47 10.50
N LYS A 151 -15.67 -9.32 9.49
CA LYS A 151 -16.35 -10.63 9.65
C LYS A 151 -15.45 -11.72 10.24
N SER A 152 -14.17 -11.76 9.86
CA SER A 152 -13.19 -12.74 10.37
C SER A 152 -13.00 -12.69 11.90
N VAL A 153 -13.51 -11.66 12.55
CA VAL A 153 -13.55 -11.47 14.01
C VAL A 153 -14.89 -11.98 14.59
N GLU A 154 -15.38 -13.11 14.08
CA GLU A 154 -16.74 -13.60 14.30
C GLU A 154 -17.05 -13.94 15.78
N SER A 155 -16.03 -14.22 16.59
CA SER A 155 -16.14 -14.54 18.01
C SER A 155 -15.79 -13.39 18.99
N ALA A 156 -15.34 -12.24 18.51
CA ALA A 156 -14.99 -11.13 19.42
C ALA A 156 -16.17 -10.19 19.68
N PRO A 157 -16.21 -9.55 20.87
CA PRO A 157 -17.21 -8.54 21.20
C PRO A 157 -17.31 -7.43 20.14
N LEU A 158 -18.49 -6.82 19.99
CA LEU A 158 -18.70 -5.65 19.13
C LEU A 158 -17.73 -4.50 19.44
N SER A 159 -17.33 -4.34 20.71
CA SER A 159 -16.31 -3.38 21.14
C SER A 159 -14.92 -3.64 20.56
N SER A 160 -14.61 -4.87 20.15
CA SER A 160 -13.38 -5.20 19.41
C SER A 160 -13.51 -4.91 17.92
N LYS A 161 -14.74 -4.80 17.39
CA LYS A 161 -14.98 -4.49 15.98
C LYS A 161 -14.90 -2.99 15.70
N SER A 162 -15.30 -2.12 16.64
CA SER A 162 -15.15 -0.65 16.49
C SER A 162 -13.72 -0.23 16.18
N TYR A 163 -12.74 -0.95 16.73
CA TYR A 163 -11.31 -0.79 16.40
C TYR A 163 -11.03 -0.81 14.89
N TYR A 164 -11.69 -1.69 14.13
CA TYR A 164 -11.48 -1.79 12.68
C TYR A 164 -12.04 -0.60 11.93
N PHE A 165 -13.18 -0.07 12.38
CA PHE A 165 -13.79 1.12 11.79
C PHE A 165 -12.90 2.35 12.01
N ASP A 166 -12.49 2.59 13.25
CA ASP A 166 -11.63 3.74 13.59
C ASP A 166 -10.27 3.66 12.89
N LYS A 167 -9.74 2.45 12.69
CA LYS A 167 -8.41 2.23 12.15
C LYS A 167 -8.34 2.23 10.62
N TYR A 168 -9.33 1.64 9.95
CA TYR A 168 -9.24 1.38 8.51
C TYR A 168 -10.19 2.21 7.65
N LEU A 169 -11.18 2.90 8.23
CA LEU A 169 -11.99 3.83 7.45
C LEU A 169 -11.16 5.07 7.07
N PRO A 170 -11.10 5.44 5.79
CA PRO A 170 -10.42 6.65 5.33
C PRO A 170 -11.27 7.89 5.65
N ILE A 171 -11.33 8.28 6.93
CA ILE A 171 -12.12 9.43 7.41
C ILE A 171 -11.54 10.79 6.99
N TYR A 172 -10.26 10.83 6.59
CA TYR A 172 -9.60 12.03 6.08
C TYR A 172 -9.42 11.95 4.58
N PRO A 173 -9.60 13.07 3.84
CA PRO A 173 -9.43 13.09 2.41
C PRO A 173 -8.03 12.59 2.03
N PRO A 174 -7.91 11.72 1.03
CA PRO A 174 -6.60 11.29 0.55
C PRO A 174 -5.86 12.49 -0.04
N SER A 175 -4.53 12.38 -0.07
CA SER A 175 -3.65 13.42 -0.62
C SER A 175 -3.84 13.65 -2.13
N TYR A 176 -4.58 12.78 -2.81
CA TYR A 176 -4.83 12.84 -4.25
C TYR A 176 -6.32 12.63 -4.55
N ALA A 177 -6.91 13.53 -5.34
CA ALA A 177 -8.33 13.49 -5.68
C ALA A 177 -8.76 12.22 -6.42
N GLN A 178 -7.86 11.61 -7.18
CA GLN A 178 -8.09 10.34 -7.88
C GLN A 178 -8.32 9.16 -6.93
N LEU A 179 -8.06 9.32 -5.64
CA LEU A 179 -8.33 8.33 -4.59
C LEU A 179 -9.59 8.68 -3.77
N ALA A 180 -10.28 9.78 -4.05
CA ALA A 180 -11.42 10.23 -3.25
C ALA A 180 -12.55 9.18 -3.18
N GLY A 181 -12.77 8.43 -4.27
CA GLY A 181 -13.79 7.38 -4.32
C GLY A 181 -13.58 6.20 -3.36
N VAL A 182 -12.47 6.16 -2.61
CA VAL A 182 -12.30 5.18 -1.51
C VAL A 182 -13.11 5.57 -0.27
N GLN A 183 -13.52 6.84 -0.15
CA GLN A 183 -14.33 7.37 0.95
C GLN A 183 -15.84 7.28 0.70
N ASP A 184 -16.24 7.12 -0.57
CA ASP A 184 -17.63 7.04 -1.03
C ASP A 184 -18.19 5.60 -0.87
#